data_AF-A0A7J0GT12-F1
#
_entry.id   AF-A0A7J0GT12-F1
#
_cell.length_a   1.000
_cell.length_b   1.000
_cell.length_c   1.000
_cell.angle_alpha   90.00
_cell.angle_beta   90.00
_cell.angle_gamma   90.00
#
_symmetry.space_group_name_H-M   'P 1'
#
loop_
_entity.id
_entity.type
_entity.pdbx_description
1 polymer ?
#
loop_
_entity_poly.entity_id
_entity_poly.type
_entity_poly.pdbx_seq_one_letter_code
_entity_poly.pdbx_strand_id
1 'polypeptide(L)'
;MLSLSSRGYRAIAPDLRGYGDTDAPPSSSSSYTAFHIVGDLVGLLDSLGLDRVLPGGATTGGLLLPGISACSGPIGNLERQRKNLLELTPEDCKKDDVNYYAAKFNQKGFTGGLNYYRALDLTWEQTAPWTGLQIKVPVKFVVGDEDVTYTTPGVKEYIHDGAFKSVVPLLEELVVMEGVGYFLNEEKPEEISAHIYDFIRGLLSVHAMVL
;
A
#
# COMPACT_ATOMS: atom_id res chain seq x y z
N MET A 1 13.88 -3.97 -1.92
CA MET A 1 14.19 -5.09 -1.00
C MET A 1 15.68 -5.22 -0.69
N LEU A 2 16.55 -5.38 -1.71
CA LEU A 2 18.02 -5.51 -1.51
C LEU A 2 18.63 -4.40 -0.65
N SER A 3 18.15 -3.17 -0.82
CA SER A 3 18.57 -1.98 -0.07
C SER A 3 18.42 -2.14 1.45
N LEU A 4 17.33 -2.74 1.93
CA LEU A 4 17.12 -2.93 3.38
C LEU A 4 17.91 -4.14 3.89
N SER A 5 17.94 -5.23 3.10
CA SER A 5 18.68 -6.44 3.45
C SER A 5 20.19 -6.20 3.59
N SER A 6 20.78 -5.37 2.71
CA SER A 6 22.19 -4.99 2.80
C SER A 6 22.53 -4.14 4.04
N ARG A 7 21.50 -3.58 4.70
CA ARG A 7 21.62 -2.79 5.93
C ARG A 7 21.24 -3.57 7.19
N GLY A 8 21.14 -4.90 7.09
CA GLY A 8 20.91 -5.79 8.24
C GLY A 8 19.45 -6.04 8.59
N TYR A 9 18.49 -5.58 7.77
CA TYR A 9 17.07 -5.88 7.99
C TYR A 9 16.65 -7.17 7.27
N ARG A 10 15.75 -7.95 7.87
CA ARG A 10 15.11 -9.07 7.19
C ARG A 10 13.92 -8.58 6.38
N ALA A 11 14.09 -8.41 5.07
CA ALA A 11 13.02 -8.00 4.18
C ALA A 11 12.15 -9.19 3.75
N ILE A 12 10.84 -9.12 3.97
CA ILE A 12 9.86 -10.17 3.64
C ILE A 12 8.79 -9.54 2.75
N ALA A 13 8.58 -10.09 1.54
CA ALA A 13 7.57 -9.62 0.60
C ALA A 13 6.81 -10.85 0.04
N PRO A 14 5.67 -11.23 0.64
CA PRO A 14 4.86 -12.32 0.13
C PRO A 14 4.00 -11.87 -1.05
N ASP A 15 3.68 -12.79 -1.95
CA ASP A 15 2.52 -12.62 -2.84
C ASP A 15 1.25 -12.69 -1.99
N LEU A 16 0.38 -11.68 -2.09
CA LEU A 16 -0.89 -11.69 -1.36
C LEU A 16 -1.87 -12.71 -1.96
N ARG A 17 -2.94 -13.02 -1.23
CA ARG A 17 -3.96 -13.96 -1.72
C ARG A 17 -4.52 -13.54 -3.07
N GLY A 18 -4.61 -14.48 -4.00
CA GLY A 18 -5.03 -14.20 -5.37
C GLY A 18 -3.96 -13.59 -6.28
N TYR A 19 -2.72 -13.41 -5.82
CA TYR A 19 -1.59 -12.89 -6.60
C TYR A 19 -0.47 -13.91 -6.75
N GLY A 20 0.32 -13.75 -7.82
CA GLY A 20 1.59 -14.44 -8.05
C GLY A 20 1.51 -15.94 -7.84
N ASP A 21 2.36 -16.47 -6.97
CA ASP A 21 2.41 -17.90 -6.65
C ASP A 21 1.54 -18.30 -5.45
N THR A 22 0.94 -17.33 -4.75
CA THR A 22 0.01 -17.58 -3.63
C THR A 22 -1.32 -18.13 -4.12
N ASP A 23 -1.98 -18.93 -3.27
CA ASP A 23 -3.30 -19.48 -3.54
C ASP A 23 -4.32 -18.39 -3.87
N ALA A 24 -5.24 -18.73 -4.78
CA ALA A 24 -6.36 -17.90 -5.17
C ALA A 24 -7.65 -18.65 -4.81
N PRO A 25 -8.20 -18.46 -3.60
CA PRO A 25 -9.42 -19.10 -3.18
C PRO A 25 -10.52 -18.90 -4.24
N PRO A 26 -11.16 -19.98 -4.73
CA PRO A 26 -12.17 -19.90 -5.77
C PRO A 26 -13.52 -19.37 -5.27
N SER A 27 -13.62 -19.10 -3.96
CA SER A 27 -14.81 -18.54 -3.33
C SER A 27 -15.09 -17.11 -3.76
N SER A 28 -16.36 -16.72 -3.56
CA SER A 28 -16.91 -15.37 -3.70
C SER A 28 -15.93 -14.27 -3.26
N SER A 29 -16.09 -13.06 -3.80
CA SER A 29 -15.33 -11.87 -3.38
C SER A 29 -15.34 -11.65 -1.86
N SER A 30 -16.31 -12.20 -1.12
CA SER A 30 -16.32 -12.24 0.35
C SER A 30 -15.07 -12.88 0.99
N SER A 31 -14.31 -13.69 0.26
CA SER A 31 -13.00 -14.20 0.68
C SER A 31 -11.86 -13.26 0.30
N TYR A 32 -12.09 -11.97 0.05
CA TYR A 32 -11.02 -11.01 -0.26
C TYR A 32 -11.19 -9.71 0.54
N THR A 33 -11.91 -9.78 1.67
CA THR A 33 -12.05 -8.65 2.60
C THR A 33 -10.73 -8.36 3.33
N ALA A 34 -10.56 -7.13 3.81
CA ALA A 34 -9.37 -6.73 4.56
C ALA A 34 -9.06 -7.67 5.74
N PHE A 35 -10.08 -8.22 6.41
CA PHE A 35 -9.92 -9.16 7.51
C PHE A 35 -9.23 -10.46 7.12
N HIS A 36 -9.50 -10.97 5.92
CA HIS A 36 -8.81 -12.16 5.43
C HIS A 36 -7.35 -11.84 5.09
N ILE A 37 -7.09 -10.69 4.49
CA ILE A 37 -5.72 -10.27 4.16
C ILE A 37 -4.90 -10.11 5.45
N VAL A 38 -5.47 -9.43 6.45
CA VAL A 38 -4.85 -9.27 7.77
C VAL A 38 -4.64 -10.63 8.43
N GLY A 39 -5.61 -11.55 8.34
CA GLY A 39 -5.48 -12.91 8.86
C GLY A 39 -4.33 -13.69 8.21
N ASP A 40 -4.19 -13.61 6.89
CA ASP A 40 -3.09 -14.25 6.14
C ASP A 40 -1.73 -13.66 6.57
N LEU A 41 -1.64 -12.35 6.77
CA LEU A 41 -0.42 -11.68 7.24
C LEU A 41 -0.08 -12.03 8.69
N VAL A 42 -1.06 -12.06 9.60
CA VAL A 42 -0.85 -12.49 11.00
C VAL A 42 -0.37 -13.95 11.04
N GLY A 43 -1.02 -14.85 10.30
CA GLY A 43 -0.60 -16.25 10.21
C GLY A 43 0.80 -16.42 9.63
N LEU A 44 1.18 -15.57 8.66
CA LEU A 44 2.55 -15.53 8.16
C LEU A 44 3.55 -15.14 9.26
N LEU A 45 3.26 -14.09 10.04
CA LEU A 45 4.14 -13.67 11.14
C LEU A 45 4.30 -14.75 12.21
N ASP A 46 3.20 -15.40 12.60
CA ASP A 46 3.19 -16.51 13.55
C ASP A 46 4.06 -17.67 13.04
N SER A 47 3.91 -18.04 11.76
CA SER A 47 4.71 -19.11 11.14
C SER A 47 6.21 -18.81 11.08
N LEU A 48 6.57 -17.53 11.04
CA LEU A 48 7.95 -17.06 11.02
C LEU A 48 8.52 -16.78 12.42
N GLY A 49 7.69 -16.91 13.47
CA GLY A 49 8.06 -16.59 14.85
C GLY A 49 8.38 -15.10 15.06
N LEU A 50 7.63 -14.21 14.41
CA LEU A 50 7.86 -12.76 14.46
C LEU A 50 6.77 -12.04 15.26
N ASP A 51 7.10 -11.55 16.45
CA ASP A 51 6.14 -10.84 17.32
C ASP A 51 5.83 -9.41 16.86
N ARG A 52 6.78 -8.76 16.18
CA ARG A 52 6.66 -7.38 15.69
C ARG A 52 7.34 -7.22 14.35
N VAL A 53 6.69 -6.47 13.46
CA VAL A 53 7.23 -6.09 12.15
C VAL A 53 6.95 -4.62 11.88
N LEU A 54 7.72 -4.06 10.95
CA LEU A 54 7.49 -2.74 10.39
C LEU A 54 6.80 -2.95 9.04
N PRO A 55 5.47 -2.78 8.96
CA PRO A 55 4.76 -2.96 7.70
C PRO A 55 5.16 -1.84 6.73
N GLY A 56 5.63 -2.23 5.54
CA GLY A 56 5.77 -1.33 4.39
C GLY A 56 4.76 -1.74 3.33
N GLY A 57 3.96 -0.78 2.84
CA GLY A 57 2.98 -1.02 1.78
C GLY A 57 3.18 -0.05 0.62
N ALA A 58 3.44 -0.59 -0.57
CA ALA A 58 3.14 0.07 -1.83
C ALA A 58 1.89 -0.60 -2.42
N THR A 59 1.02 0.18 -3.05
CA THR A 59 -0.29 -0.27 -3.57
C THR A 59 -0.10 -1.46 -4.53
N THR A 60 -0.62 -2.66 -4.27
CA THR A 60 -2.04 -3.05 -4.13
C THR A 60 -2.43 -3.50 -2.72
N GLY A 61 -1.52 -3.36 -1.74
CA GLY A 61 -1.72 -3.70 -0.32
C GLY A 61 -1.84 -2.50 0.63
N GLY A 62 -1.86 -1.27 0.12
CA GLY A 62 -1.99 -0.02 0.91
C GLY A 62 -3.40 0.24 1.49
N LEU A 63 -4.33 -0.71 1.35
CA LEU A 63 -5.67 -0.60 1.92
C LEU A 63 -5.71 -1.15 3.37
N LEU A 64 -4.91 -0.55 4.25
CA LEU A 64 -5.19 -0.57 5.69
C LEU A 64 -5.75 0.81 6.04
N LEU A 65 -7.09 0.88 5.95
CA LEU A 65 -7.98 2.02 6.24
C LEU A 65 -7.47 2.96 7.34
N PRO A 66 -7.57 4.29 7.13
CA PRO A 66 -8.88 4.96 7.19
C PRO A 66 -9.04 6.04 6.10
N GLY A 67 -10.13 5.96 5.32
CA GLY A 67 -10.48 7.06 4.39
C GLY A 67 -11.51 6.73 3.31
N ILE A 68 -11.78 5.45 3.01
CA ILE A 68 -12.77 5.08 1.96
C ILE A 68 -14.20 5.07 2.52
N SER A 69 -14.57 6.13 3.22
CA SER A 69 -15.99 6.50 3.40
C SER A 69 -16.31 7.88 2.84
N ALA A 70 -15.35 8.57 2.20
CA ALA A 70 -15.56 9.91 1.63
C ALA A 70 -15.56 9.97 0.09
N CYS A 71 -15.26 8.87 -0.60
CA CYS A 71 -15.10 8.89 -2.07
C CYS A 71 -15.97 7.85 -2.78
N SER A 72 -17.27 7.86 -2.51
CA SER A 72 -18.29 7.40 -3.46
C SER A 72 -18.71 8.58 -4.36
N GLY A 73 -17.72 9.16 -5.05
CA GLY A 73 -17.90 10.16 -6.11
C GLY A 73 -17.79 9.52 -7.50
N PRO A 74 -18.38 10.11 -8.54
CA PRO A 74 -18.55 9.49 -9.85
C PRO A 74 -17.20 9.10 -10.46
N ILE A 75 -17.17 7.90 -11.04
CA ILE A 75 -16.08 7.34 -11.83
C ILE A 75 -15.48 8.46 -12.70
N GLY A 76 -14.29 8.91 -12.32
CA GLY A 76 -13.57 9.97 -13.00
C GLY A 76 -13.29 9.60 -14.46
N ASN A 77 -13.18 10.63 -15.29
CA ASN A 77 -13.10 10.58 -16.75
C ASN A 77 -12.02 9.59 -17.26
N LEU A 78 -12.48 8.42 -17.76
CA LEU A 78 -11.68 7.33 -18.35
C LEU A 78 -10.70 7.80 -19.44
N GLU A 79 -10.99 8.91 -20.12
CA GLU A 79 -10.13 9.46 -21.18
C GLU A 79 -8.81 10.04 -20.65
N ARG A 80 -8.79 10.57 -19.41
CA ARG A 80 -7.53 11.01 -18.79
C ARG A 80 -6.69 9.83 -18.31
N GLN A 81 -7.34 8.77 -17.82
CA GLN A 81 -6.69 7.53 -17.39
C GLN A 81 -6.02 6.80 -18.56
N ARG A 82 -6.65 6.83 -19.74
CA ARG A 82 -6.10 6.24 -20.96
C ARG A 82 -4.83 6.95 -21.41
N LYS A 83 -4.73 8.26 -21.20
CA LYS A 83 -3.55 9.06 -21.57
C LYS A 83 -2.34 8.75 -20.69
N ASN A 84 -2.52 8.68 -19.37
CA ASN A 84 -1.42 8.36 -18.44
C ASN A 84 -0.94 6.90 -18.57
N LEU A 85 -1.83 5.95 -18.94
CA LEU A 85 -1.43 4.56 -19.21
C LEU A 85 -0.67 4.38 -20.54
N LEU A 86 -0.85 5.33 -21.48
CA LEU A 86 -0.19 5.35 -22.79
C LEU A 86 1.14 6.16 -22.78
N GLU A 87 1.45 6.83 -21.67
CA GLU A 87 2.67 7.65 -21.49
C GLU A 87 3.77 6.92 -20.70
N LEU A 88 3.56 5.67 -20.27
CA LEU A 88 4.65 4.79 -19.84
C LEU A 88 5.45 4.39 -21.09
N THR A 89 6.58 5.07 -21.29
CA THR A 89 7.51 4.67 -22.34
C THR A 89 8.20 3.36 -21.91
N PRO A 90 8.53 2.45 -22.85
CA PRO A 90 9.31 1.24 -22.55
C PRO A 90 10.69 1.49 -21.91
N GLU A 91 11.09 2.75 -21.73
CA GLU A 91 12.35 3.17 -21.14
C GLU A 91 12.27 3.26 -19.60
N ASP A 92 11.08 3.45 -19.02
CA ASP A 92 10.87 3.62 -17.57
C ASP A 92 10.71 2.29 -16.81
N CYS A 93 10.22 1.23 -17.48
CA CYS A 93 10.14 -0.12 -16.92
C CYS A 93 11.04 -1.07 -17.71
N LYS A 94 11.93 -1.81 -17.04
CA LYS A 94 12.77 -2.79 -17.73
C LYS A 94 11.88 -3.85 -18.36
N LYS A 95 12.18 -4.22 -19.61
CA LYS A 95 11.42 -5.21 -20.36
C LYS A 95 11.24 -6.53 -19.60
N ASP A 96 12.25 -6.94 -18.83
CA ASP A 96 12.20 -8.15 -18.02
C ASP A 96 11.19 -8.05 -16.87
N ASP A 97 11.03 -6.87 -16.27
CA ASP A 97 10.05 -6.62 -15.19
C ASP A 97 8.63 -6.70 -15.76
N VAL A 98 8.38 -6.07 -16.92
CA VAL A 98 7.08 -6.16 -17.62
C VAL A 98 6.77 -7.61 -17.99
N ASN A 99 7.74 -8.35 -18.53
CA ASN A 99 7.56 -9.75 -18.88
C ASN A 99 7.27 -10.62 -17.65
N TYR A 100 7.93 -10.34 -16.53
CA TYR A 100 7.69 -11.04 -15.27
C TYR A 100 6.24 -10.86 -14.81
N TYR A 101 5.76 -9.62 -14.73
CA TYR A 101 4.38 -9.35 -14.34
C TYR A 101 3.37 -9.96 -15.33
N ALA A 102 3.60 -9.80 -16.64
CA ALA A 102 2.73 -10.38 -17.67
C ALA A 102 2.65 -11.91 -17.55
N ALA A 103 3.76 -12.59 -17.30
CA ALA A 103 3.78 -14.05 -17.11
C ALA A 103 2.94 -14.46 -15.89
N LYS A 104 3.08 -13.77 -14.75
CA LYS A 104 2.31 -14.06 -13.53
C LYS A 104 0.80 -13.84 -13.72
N PHE A 105 0.41 -12.73 -14.35
CA PHE A 105 -1.00 -12.46 -14.65
C PHE A 105 -1.57 -13.39 -15.73
N ASN A 106 -0.79 -13.83 -16.71
CA ASN A 106 -1.23 -14.84 -17.68
C ASN A 106 -1.48 -16.20 -17.02
N GLN A 107 -0.70 -16.54 -15.99
CA GLN A 107 -0.88 -17.79 -15.25
C GLN A 107 -2.08 -17.74 -14.30
N LYS A 108 -2.21 -16.67 -13.50
CA LYS A 108 -3.21 -16.59 -12.42
C LYS A 108 -4.53 -15.92 -12.84
N GLY A 109 -4.48 -15.06 -13.85
CA GLY A 109 -5.56 -14.17 -14.22
C GLY A 109 -5.72 -12.98 -13.27
N PHE A 110 -6.74 -12.16 -13.52
CA PHE A 110 -7.00 -10.92 -12.77
C PHE A 110 -8.07 -11.07 -11.68
N THR A 111 -8.76 -12.21 -11.61
CA THR A 111 -9.91 -12.40 -10.70
C THR A 111 -9.54 -12.18 -9.23
N GLY A 112 -8.39 -12.69 -8.79
CA GLY A 112 -7.89 -12.52 -7.43
C GLY A 112 -7.76 -11.04 -7.07
N GLY A 113 -6.98 -10.28 -7.85
CA GLY A 113 -6.81 -8.83 -7.63
C GLY A 113 -8.11 -8.03 -7.74
N LEU A 114 -9.00 -8.38 -8.68
CA LEU A 114 -10.30 -7.72 -8.80
C LEU A 114 -11.25 -8.02 -7.64
N ASN A 115 -11.09 -9.14 -6.94
CA ASN A 115 -11.96 -9.49 -5.82
C ASN A 115 -11.76 -8.57 -4.60
N TYR A 116 -10.60 -7.95 -4.43
CA TYR A 116 -10.37 -6.94 -3.38
C TYR A 116 -11.34 -5.76 -3.56
N TYR A 117 -11.49 -5.28 -4.79
CA TYR A 117 -12.43 -4.20 -5.13
C TYR A 117 -13.89 -4.63 -4.96
N ARG A 118 -14.22 -5.87 -5.36
CA ARG A 118 -15.57 -6.44 -5.18
C ARG A 118 -15.94 -6.68 -3.71
N ALA A 119 -14.96 -6.71 -2.82
CA ALA A 119 -15.14 -6.90 -1.38
C ALA A 119 -15.17 -5.59 -0.59
N LEU A 120 -15.09 -4.42 -1.26
CA LEU A 120 -14.99 -3.12 -0.60
C LEU A 120 -16.22 -2.82 0.26
N ASP A 121 -17.43 -3.01 -0.26
CA ASP A 121 -18.66 -2.74 0.49
C ASP A 121 -18.76 -3.61 1.74
N LEU A 122 -18.46 -4.90 1.62
CA LEU A 122 -18.45 -5.82 2.76
C LEU A 122 -17.35 -5.44 3.75
N THR A 123 -16.17 -5.03 3.28
CA THR A 123 -15.09 -4.55 4.14
C THR A 123 -15.53 -3.31 4.90
N TRP A 124 -16.20 -2.37 4.22
CA TRP A 124 -16.75 -1.15 4.84
C TRP A 124 -17.71 -1.51 5.98
N GLU A 125 -18.69 -2.39 5.74
CA GLU A 125 -19.63 -2.87 6.78
C GLU A 125 -18.90 -3.52 7.96
N GLN A 126 -17.94 -4.41 7.67
CA GLN A 126 -17.19 -5.13 8.70
C GLN A 126 -16.30 -4.20 9.54
N THR A 127 -15.86 -3.07 8.99
CA THR A 127 -15.04 -2.09 9.71
C THR A 127 -15.83 -1.09 10.54
N ALA A 128 -17.17 -1.17 10.55
CA ALA A 128 -18.02 -0.31 11.36
C ALA A 128 -17.62 -0.21 12.85
N PRO A 129 -17.18 -1.29 13.55
CA PRO A 129 -16.74 -1.21 14.94
C PRO A 129 -15.54 -0.29 15.19
N TRP A 130 -14.76 0.06 14.16
CA TRP A 130 -13.58 0.93 14.27
C TRP A 130 -13.89 2.40 13.95
N THR A 131 -15.15 2.75 13.72
CA THR A 131 -15.56 4.12 13.42
C THR A 131 -15.14 5.09 14.53
N GLY A 132 -14.38 6.12 14.18
CA GLY A 132 -13.89 7.15 15.11
C GLY A 132 -12.65 6.75 15.91
N LEU A 133 -12.10 5.54 15.73
CA LEU A 133 -10.84 5.15 16.35
C LEU A 133 -9.64 5.77 15.64
N GLN A 134 -8.57 5.98 16.40
CA GLN A 134 -7.30 6.52 15.90
C GLN A 134 -6.27 5.41 15.71
N ILE A 135 -5.41 5.59 14.71
CA ILE A 135 -4.22 4.76 14.49
C ILE A 135 -3.12 5.23 15.45
N LYS A 136 -2.71 4.35 16.36
CA LYS A 136 -1.76 4.65 17.46
C LYS A 136 -0.33 4.14 17.22
N VAL A 137 -0.02 3.69 16.00
CA VAL A 137 1.35 3.36 15.61
C VAL A 137 1.99 4.56 14.93
N PRO A 138 3.32 4.76 15.06
CA PRO A 138 4.04 5.76 14.27
C PRO A 138 3.88 5.52 12.77
N VAL A 139 3.66 6.59 12.00
CA VAL A 139 3.45 6.52 10.56
C VAL A 139 4.31 7.55 9.85
N LYS A 140 4.95 7.15 8.75
CA LYS A 140 5.47 8.05 7.73
C LYS A 140 4.68 7.82 6.45
N PHE A 141 4.16 8.90 5.86
CA PHE A 141 3.37 8.85 4.63
C PHE A 141 4.17 9.50 3.50
N VAL A 142 4.35 8.78 2.39
CA VAL A 142 5.08 9.23 1.21
C VAL A 142 4.17 9.03 0.00
N VAL A 143 4.02 10.06 -0.83
CA VAL A 143 3.15 10.04 -2.01
C VAL A 143 3.76 10.86 -3.15
N GLY A 144 3.52 10.46 -4.39
CA GLY A 144 3.88 11.26 -5.57
C GLY A 144 2.86 12.37 -5.83
N ASP A 145 3.28 13.52 -6.34
CA ASP A 145 2.38 14.63 -6.67
C ASP A 145 1.51 14.39 -7.91
N GLU A 146 1.94 13.47 -8.79
CA GLU A 146 1.21 13.00 -9.98
C GLU A 146 0.37 11.74 -9.70
N ASP A 147 0.39 11.22 -8.48
CA ASP A 147 -0.41 10.06 -8.07
C ASP A 147 -1.93 10.35 -8.24
N VAL A 148 -2.63 9.45 -8.93
CA VAL A 148 -4.07 9.57 -9.21
C VAL A 148 -4.92 9.58 -7.93
N THR A 149 -4.52 8.84 -6.91
CA THR A 149 -5.19 8.80 -5.61
C THR A 149 -4.97 10.11 -4.87
N TYR A 150 -3.77 10.68 -4.93
CA TYR A 150 -3.45 11.97 -4.33
C TYR A 150 -4.15 13.14 -5.01
N THR A 151 -4.35 13.07 -6.33
CA THR A 151 -5.00 14.10 -7.14
C THR A 151 -6.52 13.96 -7.21
N THR A 152 -7.09 12.93 -6.58
CA THR A 152 -8.55 12.76 -6.47
C THR A 152 -9.16 13.89 -5.62
N PRO A 153 -10.31 14.49 -6.04
CA PRO A 153 -10.93 15.58 -5.30
C PRO A 153 -11.20 15.24 -3.83
N GLY A 154 -10.81 16.13 -2.91
CA GLY A 154 -10.99 15.95 -1.46
C GLY A 154 -9.81 15.27 -0.76
N VAL A 155 -8.91 14.59 -1.48
CA VAL A 155 -7.80 13.85 -0.87
C VAL A 155 -6.70 14.78 -0.38
N LYS A 156 -6.35 15.82 -1.14
CA LYS A 156 -5.34 16.80 -0.71
C LYS A 156 -5.80 17.55 0.54
N GLU A 157 -7.05 17.98 0.56
CA GLU A 157 -7.66 18.65 1.72
C GLU A 157 -7.65 17.71 2.94
N TYR A 158 -8.04 16.43 2.76
CA TYR A 158 -7.98 15.46 3.85
C TYR A 158 -6.56 15.28 4.42
N ILE A 159 -5.55 15.17 3.55
CA ILE A 159 -4.16 14.93 3.92
C ILE A 159 -3.53 16.16 4.61
N HIS A 160 -3.74 17.36 4.05
CA HIS A 160 -3.04 18.58 4.47
C HIS A 160 -3.80 19.39 5.52
N ASP A 161 -5.13 19.35 5.55
CA ASP A 161 -5.96 20.21 6.42
C ASP A 161 -6.23 19.57 7.80
N GLY A 162 -5.37 18.65 8.23
CA GLY A 162 -5.36 18.07 9.58
C GLY A 162 -6.34 16.92 9.83
N ALA A 163 -7.27 16.64 8.91
CA ALA A 163 -8.17 15.50 9.03
C ALA A 163 -7.39 14.17 9.09
N PHE A 164 -6.40 13.97 8.23
CA PHE A 164 -5.53 12.79 8.26
C PHE A 164 -4.76 12.69 9.59
N LYS A 165 -4.16 13.79 10.05
CA LYS A 165 -3.46 13.86 11.35
C LYS A 165 -4.37 13.58 12.54
N SER A 166 -5.66 13.93 12.45
CA SER A 166 -6.65 13.65 13.50
C SER A 166 -6.94 12.16 13.66
N VAL A 167 -6.88 11.39 12.56
CA VAL A 167 -7.05 9.93 12.57
C VAL A 167 -5.72 9.22 12.86
N VAL A 168 -4.60 9.78 12.42
CA VAL A 168 -3.24 9.27 12.61
C VAL A 168 -2.41 10.26 13.46
N PRO A 169 -2.65 10.35 14.78
CA PRO A 169 -1.99 11.33 15.63
C PRO A 169 -0.46 11.20 15.65
N LEU A 170 0.08 9.99 15.43
CA LEU A 170 1.51 9.71 15.37
C LEU A 170 2.09 9.72 13.94
N LEU A 171 1.46 10.44 13.01
CA LEU A 171 2.05 10.73 11.70
C LEU A 171 3.30 11.61 11.89
N GLU A 172 4.50 11.06 11.72
CA GLU A 172 5.76 11.75 11.92
C GLU A 172 6.08 12.70 10.76
N GLU A 173 5.88 12.21 9.53
CA GLU A 173 6.28 12.93 8.33
C GLU A 173 5.33 12.63 7.17
N LEU A 174 4.99 13.68 6.42
CA LEU A 174 4.25 13.65 5.17
C LEU A 174 5.20 14.14 4.07
N VAL A 175 5.53 13.27 3.14
CA VAL A 175 6.43 13.56 2.00
C VAL A 175 5.61 13.54 0.71
N VAL A 176 5.68 14.63 -0.05
CA VAL A 176 5.13 14.72 -1.41
C VAL A 176 6.30 14.80 -2.38
N MET A 177 6.46 13.80 -3.23
CA MET A 177 7.55 13.70 -4.19
C MET A 177 7.16 14.36 -5.51
N GLU A 178 7.96 15.32 -5.96
CA GLU A 178 7.71 16.09 -7.19
C GLU A 178 8.02 15.25 -8.45
N GLY A 179 7.09 15.25 -9.40
CA GLY A 179 7.21 14.53 -10.68
C GLY A 179 7.22 13.01 -10.52
N VAL A 180 6.53 12.49 -9.50
CA VAL A 180 6.47 11.05 -9.22
C VAL A 180 5.01 10.58 -9.26
N GLY A 181 4.80 9.47 -9.95
CA GLY A 181 3.49 8.84 -10.13
C GLY A 181 3.12 7.88 -9.00
N TYR A 182 2.24 6.93 -9.36
CA TYR A 182 1.66 5.96 -8.44
C TYR A 182 2.66 4.88 -8.00
N PHE A 183 3.64 4.55 -8.84
CA PHE A 183 4.60 3.47 -8.59
C PHE A 183 5.93 4.02 -8.06
N LEU A 184 5.87 4.95 -7.11
CA LEU A 184 7.02 5.63 -6.48
C LEU A 184 8.15 4.69 -6.03
N ASN A 185 7.84 3.47 -5.60
CA ASN A 185 8.83 2.47 -5.19
C ASN A 185 9.59 1.82 -6.36
N GLU A 186 9.03 1.87 -7.57
CA GLU A 186 9.69 1.45 -8.82
C GLU A 186 10.32 2.65 -9.53
N GLU A 187 9.65 3.81 -9.52
CA GLU A 187 10.11 5.05 -10.16
C GLU A 187 11.31 5.69 -9.43
N LYS A 188 11.32 5.67 -8.09
CA LYS A 188 12.38 6.23 -7.23
C LYS A 188 12.82 5.24 -6.13
N PRO A 189 13.32 4.03 -6.48
CA PRO A 189 13.53 2.95 -5.50
C PRO A 189 14.52 3.32 -4.38
N GLU A 190 15.55 4.09 -4.72
CA GLU A 190 16.64 4.49 -3.83
C GLU A 190 16.18 5.52 -2.81
N GLU A 191 15.40 6.50 -3.26
CA GLU A 191 14.83 7.54 -2.41
C GLU A 191 13.79 6.95 -1.44
N ILE A 192 12.92 6.05 -1.94
CA ILE A 192 11.97 5.33 -1.10
C ILE A 192 12.68 4.42 -0.10
N SER A 193 13.72 3.72 -0.52
CA SER A 193 14.52 2.89 0.40
C SER A 193 15.19 3.73 1.49
N ALA A 194 15.65 4.95 1.16
CA ALA A 194 16.22 5.89 2.13
C ALA A 194 15.16 6.36 3.13
N HIS A 195 13.97 6.77 2.66
CA HIS A 195 12.87 7.14 3.55
C HIS A 195 12.46 6.03 4.50
N ILE A 196 12.37 4.79 4.02
CA ILE A 196 12.07 3.63 4.86
C ILE A 196 13.18 3.43 5.90
N TYR A 197 14.45 3.42 5.46
CA TYR A 197 15.58 3.20 6.36
C TYR A 197 15.68 4.26 7.46
N ASP A 198 15.54 5.53 7.11
CA ASP A 198 15.63 6.64 8.05
C ASP A 198 14.48 6.63 9.07
N PHE A 199 13.27 6.31 8.62
CA PHE A 199 12.12 6.15 9.50
C PHE A 199 12.34 5.02 10.52
N ILE A 200 12.77 3.84 10.05
CA ILE A 200 13.02 2.70 10.94
C ILE A 200 14.13 3.02 11.95
N ARG A 201 15.21 3.67 11.51
CA ARG A 201 16.29 4.13 12.42
C ARG A 201 15.80 5.13 13.46
N GLY A 202 14.91 6.04 13.07
CA GLY A 202 14.28 7.00 13.99
C GLY A 202 13.52 6.28 15.11
N LEU A 203 12.68 5.30 14.75
CA LEU A 203 11.89 4.53 15.71
C LEU A 203 12.73 3.76 16.74
N LEU A 204 13.85 3.17 16.29
CA LEU A 204 14.77 2.44 17.16
C LEU A 204 15.54 3.39 18.11
N SER A 205 15.88 4.59 17.64
CA SER A 205 16.59 5.58 18.46
C SER A 205 15.72 6.13 19.58
N VAL A 206 14.41 6.27 19.35
CA VAL A 206 13.44 6.71 20.37
C VAL A 206 13.23 5.64 21.44
N HIS A 207 13.18 4.35 21.07
CA HIS A 207 13.06 3.26 22.05
C HIS A 207 14.32 3.07 22.91
N ALA A 208 15.51 3.34 22.37
CA ALA A 208 16.76 3.27 23.12
C ALA A 208 16.94 4.40 24.16
N MET A 209 16.18 5.50 24.07
CA MET A 209 16.19 6.59 25.06
C MET A 209 15.22 6.38 26.24
N VAL A 210 14.38 5.33 26.20
CA VAL A 210 13.34 5.05 27.22
C VAL A 210 13.71 3.83 28.08
N LEU A 211 14.90 3.25 27.90
CA LEU A 211 15.52 2.22 28.74
C LEU A 211 16.82 2.74 29.35
#